data_AF-A0A9Q9WFW9-F1
#
_entry.id   AF-A0A9Q9WFW9-F1
#
_cell.length_a   1.000
_cell.length_b   1.000
_cell.length_c   1.000
_cell.angle_alpha   90.00
_cell.angle_beta   90.00
_cell.angle_gamma   90.00
#
_symmetry.space_group_name_H-M   'P 1'
#
loop_
_entity.id
_entity.type
_entity.pdbx_description
1 polymer ?
#
loop_
_entity_poly.entity_id
_entity_poly.type
_entity_poly.pdbx_seq_one_letter_code
_entity_poly.pdbx_strand_id
1 'polypeptide(L)'
;MAEHFTEILAMAGVKKSSVEIKPTCSPFPCIHLTGPRCEVESLKDSLKSFLQTLATKRCEVKGPGVQHFFQGEGTRTLQLVKNSYMVVILPINDVPKYTSSISLQPFVSASSQDSMDIDKEINIKVVVGSLEQQQADVFVAPMIQTNMTSTLIGSSLLNKAGQQLQNNFNSAKRNHTLKPGEVLEVDGTQALGCSKVFFIECVPKENKHKSEKALCSGLGRVFELCEQNSWGSVALPVIGPGKVLSIPVKDAVNILTQEICEFLPVSTGLLHTICITIMANYAHSEEMFRTVCGNLSTKIVDNTGEGK
;
A
#
# COMPACT_ATOMS: atom_id res chain seq x y z
N MET A 1 0.25 6.70 16.23
CA MET A 1 0.61 7.55 17.41
C MET A 1 0.53 9.04 17.05
N ALA A 2 1.13 9.50 15.94
CA ALA A 2 1.02 10.91 15.51
C ALA A 2 -0.43 11.37 15.20
N GLU A 3 -1.26 10.51 14.62
CA GLU A 3 -2.68 10.80 14.32
C GLU A 3 -3.55 11.03 15.57
N HIS A 4 -3.15 10.44 16.70
CA HIS A 4 -3.83 10.60 17.99
C HIS A 4 -3.06 11.52 18.94
N PHE A 5 -2.07 12.25 18.43
CA PHE A 5 -1.23 13.10 19.26
C PHE A 5 -2.02 14.21 19.94
N THR A 6 -3.10 14.69 19.32
CA THR A 6 -4.02 15.66 19.92
C THR A 6 -4.70 15.12 21.18
N GLU A 7 -5.04 13.82 21.23
CA GLU A 7 -5.59 13.19 22.44
C GLU A 7 -4.53 13.10 23.55
N ILE A 8 -3.27 12.85 23.18
CA ILE A 8 -2.12 12.81 24.10
C ILE A 8 -1.81 14.20 24.66
N LEU A 9 -1.89 15.24 23.82
CA LEU A 9 -1.73 16.64 24.24
C LEU A 9 -2.81 17.08 25.22
N ALA A 10 -4.05 16.63 25.02
CA ALA A 10 -5.15 16.90 25.94
C ALA A 10 -4.88 16.28 27.32
N MET A 11 -4.34 15.04 27.38
CA MET A 11 -3.90 14.44 28.65
C MET A 11 -2.74 15.18 29.31
N ALA A 12 -1.83 15.75 28.50
CA ALA A 12 -0.70 16.54 28.99
C ALA A 12 -1.10 17.90 29.58
N GLY A 13 -2.38 18.29 29.48
CA GLY A 13 -2.88 19.56 30.01
C GLY A 13 -2.30 20.79 29.31
N VAL A 14 -1.78 20.63 28.09
CA VAL A 14 -1.18 21.73 27.32
C VAL A 14 -2.31 22.70 26.92
N LYS A 15 -2.29 23.91 27.51
CA LYS A 15 -3.21 24.99 27.15
C LYS A 15 -2.80 25.60 25.81
N LYS A 16 -3.75 26.25 25.13
CA LYS A 16 -3.52 26.97 23.87
C LYS A 16 -2.41 28.00 24.07
N SER A 17 -1.24 27.74 23.48
CA SER A 17 -0.06 28.60 23.52
C SER A 17 0.13 29.31 22.19
N SER A 18 1.10 30.22 22.09
CA SER A 18 1.50 30.84 20.82
C SER A 18 2.30 29.89 19.92
N VAL A 19 2.51 28.64 20.37
CA VAL A 19 3.25 27.59 19.67
C VAL A 19 2.30 26.75 18.84
N GLU A 20 2.48 26.76 17.53
CA GLU A 20 1.85 25.84 16.61
C GLU A 20 2.49 24.45 16.77
N ILE A 21 1.63 23.44 16.92
CA ILE A 21 2.03 22.03 17.07
C ILE A 21 1.53 21.28 15.84
N LYS A 22 2.47 20.81 15.02
CA LYS A 22 2.16 20.06 13.79
C LYS A 22 2.72 18.63 13.90
N PRO A 23 1.87 17.64 14.22
CA PRO A 23 2.25 16.24 14.12
C PRO A 23 2.51 15.90 12.67
N THR A 24 3.66 15.30 12.39
CA THR A 24 4.01 14.82 11.05
C THR A 24 4.36 13.35 11.11
N CYS A 25 3.78 12.58 10.21
CA CYS A 25 4.06 11.15 10.09
C CYS A 25 5.25 10.85 9.17
N SER A 26 5.81 11.88 8.52
CA SER A 26 6.91 11.79 7.57
C SER A 26 8.04 12.77 7.96
N PRO A 27 9.33 12.39 7.86
CA PRO A 27 9.90 11.09 7.45
C PRO A 27 9.92 10.03 8.57
N PHE A 28 9.54 10.42 9.78
CA PHE A 28 9.26 9.59 10.96
C PHE A 28 8.18 10.30 11.78
N PRO A 29 7.44 9.61 12.68
CA PRO A 29 6.52 10.27 13.58
C PRO A 29 7.25 11.29 14.46
N CYS A 30 7.06 12.57 14.18
CA CYS A 30 7.62 13.66 14.96
C CYS A 30 6.61 14.79 15.08
N ILE A 31 6.92 15.72 15.97
CA ILE A 31 6.08 16.88 16.27
C ILE A 31 6.92 18.09 15.95
N HIS A 32 6.46 18.87 14.97
CA HIS A 32 7.05 20.16 14.66
C HIS A 32 6.42 21.21 15.56
N LEU A 33 7.25 21.92 16.32
CA LEU A 33 6.84 23.03 17.17
C LEU A 33 7.33 24.33 16.52
N THR A 34 6.40 25.24 16.24
CA THR A 34 6.70 26.53 15.59
C THR A 34 6.14 27.67 16.42
N GLY A 35 7.00 28.60 16.86
CA GLY A 35 6.58 29.72 17.72
C GLY A 35 7.78 30.43 18.37
N PRO A 36 7.54 31.31 19.36
CA PRO A 36 8.59 31.97 20.12
C PRO A 36 9.54 30.97 20.77
N ARG A 37 10.86 31.18 20.62
CA ARG A 37 11.91 30.22 21.03
C ARG A 37 11.79 29.77 22.49
N CYS A 38 11.51 30.70 23.41
CA CYS A 38 11.36 30.39 24.83
C CYS A 38 10.15 29.49 25.12
N GLU A 39 9.03 29.71 24.43
CA GLU A 39 7.82 28.90 24.57
C GLU A 39 7.98 27.53 23.93
N VAL A 40 8.67 27.45 22.78
CA VAL A 40 8.98 26.18 22.10
C VAL A 40 9.84 25.28 22.97
N GLU A 41 10.94 25.78 23.55
CA GLU A 41 11.80 24.96 24.42
C GLU A 41 11.08 24.55 25.71
N SER A 42 10.31 25.46 26.32
CA SER A 42 9.50 25.14 27.51
C SER A 42 8.46 24.04 27.23
N LEU A 43 7.75 24.13 26.11
CA LEU A 43 6.78 23.13 25.70
C LEU A 43 7.45 21.80 25.39
N LYS A 44 8.59 21.81 24.70
CA LYS A 44 9.37 20.61 24.39
C LYS A 44 9.81 19.87 25.66
N ASP A 45 10.32 20.58 26.66
CA ASP A 45 10.75 19.97 27.92
C ASP A 45 9.55 19.41 28.71
N SER A 46 8.44 20.15 28.76
CA SER A 46 7.19 19.70 29.39
C SER A 46 6.64 18.44 28.72
N LEU A 47 6.55 18.44 27.38
CA LEU A 47 6.12 17.28 26.61
C LEU A 47 7.05 16.09 26.80
N LYS A 48 8.37 16.31 26.79
CA LYS A 48 9.36 15.24 27.02
C LYS A 48 9.18 14.61 28.39
N SER A 49 8.99 15.42 29.44
CA SER A 49 8.73 14.92 30.80
C SER A 49 7.41 14.16 30.88
N PHE A 50 6.34 14.68 30.29
CA PHE A 50 5.03 14.01 30.26
C PHE A 50 5.08 12.68 29.50
N LEU A 51 5.70 12.64 28.32
CA LEU A 51 5.81 11.41 27.52
C LEU A 51 6.58 10.31 28.25
N GLN A 52 7.54 10.68 29.11
CA GLN A 52 8.27 9.72 29.95
C GLN A 52 7.42 9.10 31.07
N THR A 53 6.30 9.74 31.48
CA THR A 53 5.39 9.18 32.50
C THR A 53 4.34 8.24 31.91
N LEU A 54 4.18 8.22 30.58
CA LEU A 54 3.17 7.40 29.92
C LEU A 54 3.55 5.91 29.97
N ALA A 55 2.65 5.10 30.55
CA ALA A 55 2.71 3.65 30.46
C ALA A 55 1.78 3.16 29.32
N THR A 56 2.26 2.21 28.52
CA THR A 56 1.47 1.60 27.45
C THR A 56 1.18 0.14 27.78
N LYS A 57 -0.09 -0.26 27.68
CA LYS A 57 -0.52 -1.65 27.85
C LYS A 57 -1.41 -2.08 26.68
N ARG A 58 -1.14 -3.26 26.12
CA ARG A 58 -1.97 -3.89 25.09
C ARG A 58 -2.92 -4.89 25.76
N CYS A 59 -4.20 -4.83 25.41
CA CYS A 59 -5.23 -5.75 25.90
C CYS A 59 -5.95 -6.36 24.69
N GLU A 60 -6.08 -7.69 24.67
CA GLU A 60 -6.83 -8.44 23.66
C GLU A 60 -8.20 -8.84 24.25
N VAL A 61 -9.27 -8.65 23.47
CA VAL A 61 -10.63 -9.02 23.89
C VAL A 61 -11.18 -10.06 22.91
N LYS A 62 -11.53 -11.24 23.43
CA LYS A 62 -12.06 -12.37 22.65
C LYS A 62 -13.50 -12.66 23.03
N GLY A 63 -14.33 -12.95 22.02
CA GLY A 63 -15.72 -13.34 22.21
C GLY A 63 -16.56 -13.09 20.96
N PRO A 64 -17.69 -13.80 20.81
CA PRO A 64 -18.64 -13.52 19.74
C PRO A 64 -19.21 -12.11 19.90
N GLY A 65 -19.35 -11.38 18.79
CA GLY A 65 -19.94 -10.03 18.79
C GLY A 65 -19.05 -8.92 19.36
N VAL A 66 -17.79 -9.19 19.74
CA VAL A 66 -16.87 -8.18 20.31
C VAL A 66 -16.73 -6.95 19.42
N GLN A 67 -16.58 -7.13 18.11
CA GLN A 67 -16.48 -6.02 17.17
C GLN A 67 -17.77 -5.17 17.15
N HIS A 68 -18.93 -5.83 17.11
CA HIS A 68 -20.23 -5.16 17.14
C HIS A 68 -20.47 -4.42 18.46
N PHE A 69 -20.05 -5.00 19.59
CA PHE A 69 -20.15 -4.37 20.90
C PHE A 69 -19.37 -3.06 20.96
N PHE A 70 -18.10 -3.06 20.53
CA PHE A 70 -17.27 -1.86 20.56
C PHE A 70 -17.63 -0.82 19.48
N GLN A 71 -18.38 -1.20 18.45
CA GLN A 71 -19.00 -0.29 17.47
C GLN A 71 -20.35 0.28 17.93
N GLY A 72 -20.99 -0.32 18.94
CA GLY A 72 -22.30 0.08 19.45
C GLY A 72 -22.24 0.50 20.92
N GLU A 73 -22.84 -0.30 21.80
CA GLU A 73 -23.00 0.02 23.23
C GLU A 73 -21.65 0.23 23.95
N GLY A 74 -20.63 -0.53 23.59
CA GLY A 74 -19.30 -0.49 24.19
C GLY A 74 -18.56 0.82 23.97
N THR A 75 -18.90 1.62 22.96
CA THR A 75 -18.29 2.94 22.72
C THR A 75 -18.53 3.89 23.90
N ARG A 76 -19.73 3.86 24.51
CA ARG A 76 -20.06 4.70 25.68
C ARG A 76 -19.24 4.30 26.90
N THR A 77 -19.10 2.99 27.13
CA THR A 77 -18.28 2.44 28.21
C THR A 77 -16.81 2.83 28.06
N LEU A 78 -16.25 2.73 26.84
CA LEU A 78 -14.89 3.17 26.56
C LEU A 78 -14.70 4.67 26.83
N GLN A 79 -15.66 5.51 26.43
CA GLN A 79 -15.59 6.95 26.67
C GLN A 79 -15.61 7.30 28.17
N LEU A 80 -16.45 6.61 28.96
CA LEU A 80 -16.48 6.78 30.41
C LEU A 80 -15.15 6.38 31.05
N VAL A 81 -14.54 5.28 30.61
CA VAL A 81 -13.23 4.85 31.12
C VAL A 81 -12.14 5.86 30.76
N LYS A 82 -12.11 6.34 29.51
CA LYS A 82 -11.17 7.39 29.06
C LYS A 82 -11.23 8.61 29.97
N ASN A 83 -12.46 9.10 30.24
CA ASN A 83 -12.68 10.29 31.05
C ASN A 83 -12.39 10.07 32.54
N SER A 84 -12.74 8.90 33.09
CA SER A 84 -12.65 8.64 34.54
C SER A 84 -11.22 8.33 34.99
N TYR A 85 -10.40 7.76 34.10
CA TYR A 85 -9.05 7.31 34.44
C TYR A 85 -7.95 8.07 33.71
N MET A 86 -8.29 9.10 32.93
CA MET A 86 -7.34 9.87 32.12
C MET A 86 -6.45 8.98 31.26
N VAL A 87 -7.08 8.06 30.53
CA VAL A 87 -6.39 7.10 29.64
C VAL A 87 -6.80 7.32 28.20
N VAL A 88 -5.87 7.10 27.28
CA VAL A 88 -6.16 6.99 25.84
C VAL A 88 -6.27 5.51 25.49
N ILE A 89 -7.46 5.11 25.05
CA ILE A 89 -7.73 3.77 24.51
C ILE A 89 -7.78 3.88 23.00
N LEU A 90 -6.80 3.25 22.34
CA LEU A 90 -6.73 3.15 20.89
C LEU A 90 -7.26 1.78 20.46
N PRO A 91 -8.39 1.70 19.75
CA PRO A 91 -8.84 0.43 19.19
C PRO A 91 -7.85 -0.02 18.12
N ILE A 92 -7.15 -1.12 18.39
CA ILE A 92 -6.31 -1.79 17.42
C ILE A 92 -7.21 -2.82 16.73
N ASN A 93 -7.88 -2.42 15.65
CA ASN A 93 -8.35 -3.41 14.71
C ASN A 93 -7.09 -4.00 14.07
N ASP A 94 -6.90 -5.31 14.09
CA ASP A 94 -5.75 -6.03 13.50
C ASP A 94 -5.65 -5.92 11.96
N VAL A 95 -6.26 -4.87 11.39
CA VAL A 95 -6.06 -4.46 10.00
C VAL A 95 -5.45 -3.05 10.03
N PRO A 96 -4.11 -2.92 9.96
CA PRO A 96 -3.47 -1.62 9.89
C PRO A 96 -3.88 -0.93 8.59
N LYS A 97 -4.71 0.12 8.67
CA LYS A 97 -5.00 1.00 7.54
C LYS A 97 -3.96 2.11 7.47
N TYR A 98 -2.74 1.77 7.05
CA TYR A 98 -1.82 2.79 6.52
C TYR A 98 -2.14 2.93 5.03
N THR A 99 -2.83 4.01 4.68
CA THR A 99 -3.11 4.36 3.28
C THR A 99 -2.36 5.63 2.96
N SER A 100 -1.32 5.53 2.12
CA SER A 100 -0.67 6.69 1.53
C SER A 100 -1.06 6.77 0.06
N SER A 101 -1.68 7.87 -0.34
CA SER A 101 -1.99 8.16 -1.75
C SER A 101 -1.01 9.20 -2.28
N ILE A 102 -0.43 8.92 -3.43
CA ILE A 102 0.43 9.81 -4.21
C ILE A 102 -0.22 9.94 -5.59
N SER A 103 -0.53 11.16 -5.99
CA SER A 103 -1.07 11.43 -7.32
C SER A 103 0.06 11.80 -8.27
N LEU A 104 0.07 11.20 -9.47
CA LEU A 104 1.10 11.43 -10.49
C LEU A 104 0.48 11.99 -11.77
N GLN A 105 1.08 13.08 -12.28
CA GLN A 105 0.73 13.63 -13.58
C GLN A 105 1.74 13.15 -14.64
N PRO A 106 1.29 12.61 -15.79
CA PRO A 106 2.16 12.31 -16.93
C PRO A 106 2.67 13.61 -17.56
N PHE A 107 3.98 13.71 -17.78
CA PHE A 107 4.56 14.79 -18.58
C PHE A 107 4.43 14.47 -20.07
N VAL A 108 3.72 15.31 -20.82
CA VAL A 108 3.75 15.32 -22.29
C VAL A 108 4.80 16.32 -22.77
N SER A 109 5.85 15.80 -23.40
CA SER A 109 6.81 16.64 -24.15
C SER A 109 6.08 17.32 -25.30
N ALA A 110 6.17 18.65 -25.33
CA ALA A 110 5.47 19.50 -26.29
C ALA A 110 5.74 19.10 -27.76
N SER A 111 4.70 18.66 -28.46
CA SER A 111 4.57 18.88 -29.91
C SER A 111 3.09 19.06 -30.29
N SER A 112 2.76 20.33 -30.56
CA SER A 112 1.72 20.87 -31.44
C SER A 112 0.37 20.14 -31.66
N GLN A 113 -0.66 20.88 -31.23
CA GLN A 113 -1.99 21.09 -31.79
C GLN A 113 -3.18 20.21 -31.35
N ASP A 114 -4.01 20.88 -30.54
CA ASP A 114 -5.49 20.88 -30.52
C ASP A 114 -6.21 19.56 -30.23
N SER A 115 -6.33 19.23 -28.95
CA SER A 115 -7.52 18.58 -28.38
C SER A 115 -7.56 18.78 -26.87
N MET A 116 -8.76 18.85 -26.30
CA MET A 116 -9.04 19.12 -24.89
C MET A 116 -8.12 18.34 -23.94
N ASP A 117 -7.26 19.08 -23.25
CA ASP A 117 -6.27 18.58 -22.30
C ASP A 117 -7.01 18.15 -21.02
N ILE A 118 -7.40 16.89 -20.95
CA ILE A 118 -7.76 16.25 -19.67
C ILE A 118 -6.43 15.95 -19.01
N ASP A 119 -6.10 16.63 -17.92
CA ASP A 119 -5.01 16.26 -17.02
C ASP A 119 -5.12 14.76 -16.71
N LYS A 120 -4.28 13.93 -17.34
CA LYS A 120 -4.33 12.46 -17.24
C LYS A 120 -3.71 11.99 -15.93
N GLU A 121 -4.26 12.40 -14.81
CA GLU A 121 -3.69 12.11 -13.49
C GLU A 121 -3.85 10.62 -13.11
N ILE A 122 -2.74 9.92 -12.93
CA ILE A 122 -2.70 8.54 -12.44
C ILE A 122 -2.55 8.56 -10.92
N ASN A 123 -3.52 7.99 -10.22
CA ASN A 123 -3.51 7.90 -8.77
C ASN A 123 -2.79 6.63 -8.29
N ILE A 124 -1.66 6.78 -7.61
CA ILE A 124 -0.93 5.66 -7.00
C ILE A 124 -1.21 5.59 -5.50
N LYS A 125 -1.76 4.46 -5.05
CA LYS A 125 -2.10 4.21 -3.65
C LYS A 125 -1.21 3.13 -3.09
N VAL A 126 -0.54 3.38 -1.97
CA VAL A 126 0.16 2.36 -1.19
C VAL A 126 -0.68 2.04 0.03
N VAL A 127 -1.14 0.79 0.12
CA VAL A 127 -2.07 0.32 1.15
C VAL A 127 -1.47 -0.84 1.90
N VAL A 128 -1.48 -0.76 3.23
CA VAL A 128 -1.22 -1.92 4.08
C VAL A 128 -2.51 -2.74 4.19
N GLY A 129 -2.46 -4.00 3.77
CA GLY A 129 -3.62 -4.88 3.69
C GLY A 129 -3.40 -6.04 2.73
N SER A 130 -4.32 -7.01 2.77
CA SER A 130 -4.27 -8.13 1.85
C SER A 130 -4.88 -7.75 0.49
N LEU A 131 -4.36 -8.36 -0.58
CA LEU A 131 -4.78 -8.06 -1.95
C LEU A 131 -6.27 -8.38 -2.15
N GLU A 132 -6.73 -9.50 -1.60
CA GLU A 132 -8.10 -9.95 -1.73
C GLU A 132 -9.12 -9.08 -0.99
N GLN A 133 -8.69 -8.10 -0.18
CA GLN A 133 -9.57 -7.12 0.47
C GLN A 133 -9.69 -5.80 -0.30
N GLN A 134 -8.92 -5.61 -1.36
CA GLN A 134 -8.94 -4.37 -2.13
C GLN A 134 -10.08 -4.33 -3.15
N GLN A 135 -10.28 -3.16 -3.75
CA GLN A 135 -11.20 -2.95 -4.85
C GLN A 135 -10.41 -2.39 -6.04
N ALA A 136 -10.37 -3.16 -7.13
CA ALA A 136 -9.77 -2.77 -8.40
C ALA A 136 -10.37 -3.66 -9.50
N ASP A 137 -10.29 -3.21 -10.76
CA ASP A 137 -10.75 -3.99 -11.91
C ASP A 137 -9.87 -5.22 -12.13
N VAL A 138 -8.57 -5.07 -11.89
CA VAL A 138 -7.56 -6.12 -12.06
C VAL A 138 -6.80 -6.36 -10.77
N PHE A 139 -6.66 -7.63 -10.37
CA PHE A 139 -5.69 -8.05 -9.36
C PHE A 139 -4.48 -8.71 -10.00
N VAL A 140 -3.29 -8.50 -9.45
CA VAL A 140 -2.06 -9.12 -9.93
C VAL A 140 -1.51 -10.07 -8.88
N ALA A 141 -1.18 -11.30 -9.30
CA ALA A 141 -0.59 -12.29 -8.42
C ALA A 141 0.64 -12.95 -9.07
N PRO A 142 1.72 -13.19 -8.32
CA PRO A 142 2.82 -14.00 -8.81
C PRO A 142 2.47 -15.48 -8.78
N MET A 143 2.90 -16.21 -9.81
CA MET A 143 2.91 -17.67 -9.87
C MET A 143 4.26 -18.18 -10.37
N ILE A 144 4.46 -19.48 -10.26
CA ILE A 144 5.65 -20.20 -10.73
C ILE A 144 5.18 -21.55 -11.23
N GLN A 145 5.82 -22.06 -12.28
CA GLN A 145 5.48 -23.33 -12.92
C GLN A 145 4.01 -23.37 -13.36
N THR A 146 3.45 -22.22 -13.75
CA THR A 146 2.05 -22.10 -14.18
C THR A 146 1.08 -22.67 -13.14
N ASN A 147 1.39 -22.46 -11.85
CA ASN A 147 0.57 -22.89 -10.72
C ASN A 147 0.10 -21.68 -9.90
N MET A 148 -1.18 -21.36 -9.97
CA MET A 148 -1.76 -20.20 -9.27
C MET A 148 -1.59 -20.24 -7.75
N THR A 149 -1.48 -21.42 -7.12
CA THR A 149 -1.32 -21.54 -5.66
C THR A 149 0.13 -21.72 -5.23
N SER A 150 1.11 -21.50 -6.13
CA SER A 150 2.54 -21.60 -5.77
C SER A 150 2.98 -20.51 -4.80
N THR A 151 2.17 -19.47 -4.61
CA THR A 151 2.41 -18.38 -3.66
C THR A 151 1.27 -18.24 -2.67
N LEU A 152 1.55 -17.62 -1.50
CA LEU A 152 0.52 -17.31 -0.51
C LEU A 152 -0.55 -16.35 -1.06
N ILE A 153 -0.16 -15.46 -1.97
CA ILE A 153 -1.06 -14.48 -2.58
C ILE A 153 -2.10 -15.18 -3.46
N GLY A 154 -1.65 -16.05 -4.35
CA GLY A 154 -2.56 -16.83 -5.18
C GLY A 154 -3.41 -17.83 -4.38
N SER A 155 -2.87 -18.37 -3.28
CA SER A 155 -3.63 -19.19 -2.33
C SER A 155 -4.73 -18.38 -1.62
N SER A 156 -4.44 -17.16 -1.16
CA SER A 156 -5.44 -16.26 -0.56
C SER A 156 -6.54 -15.87 -1.54
N LEU A 157 -6.18 -15.57 -2.79
CA LEU A 157 -7.15 -15.31 -3.86
C LEU A 157 -8.06 -16.51 -4.10
N LEU A 158 -7.49 -17.72 -4.19
CA LEU A 158 -8.29 -18.95 -4.34
C LEU A 158 -9.22 -19.18 -3.15
N ASN A 159 -8.73 -18.96 -1.92
CA ASN A 159 -9.54 -19.12 -0.71
C ASN A 159 -10.74 -18.17 -0.68
N LYS A 160 -10.58 -16.91 -1.13
CA LYS A 160 -11.69 -15.95 -1.22
C LYS A 160 -12.62 -16.25 -2.40
N ALA A 161 -12.06 -16.61 -3.55
CA ALA A 161 -12.81 -16.79 -4.80
C ALA A 161 -13.52 -18.15 -4.90
N GLY A 162 -13.05 -19.14 -4.14
CA GLY A 162 -13.48 -20.52 -4.24
C GLY A 162 -13.04 -21.22 -5.53
N GLN A 163 -13.55 -22.43 -5.72
CA GLN A 163 -13.16 -23.34 -6.81
C GLN A 163 -13.40 -22.76 -8.22
N GLN A 164 -14.30 -21.78 -8.36
CA GLN A 164 -14.56 -21.13 -9.64
C GLN A 164 -13.31 -20.46 -10.22
N LEU A 165 -12.47 -19.81 -9.39
CA LEU A 165 -11.24 -19.19 -9.87
C LEU A 165 -10.24 -20.23 -10.40
N GLN A 166 -10.14 -21.39 -9.75
CA GLN A 166 -9.30 -22.49 -10.23
C GLN A 166 -9.78 -23.03 -11.58
N ASN A 167 -11.09 -23.10 -11.80
CA ASN A 167 -11.66 -23.51 -13.08
C ASN A 167 -11.37 -22.47 -14.17
N ASN A 168 -11.50 -21.17 -13.86
CA ASN A 168 -11.15 -20.07 -14.77
C ASN A 168 -9.66 -20.14 -15.12
N PHE A 169 -8.78 -20.35 -14.13
CA PHE A 169 -7.34 -20.51 -14.34
C PHE A 169 -7.01 -21.68 -15.27
N ASN A 170 -7.62 -22.85 -15.03
CA ASN A 170 -7.43 -24.03 -15.88
C ASN A 170 -7.93 -23.82 -17.31
N SER A 171 -9.04 -23.09 -17.47
CA SER A 171 -9.61 -22.75 -18.78
C SER A 171 -8.73 -21.76 -19.54
N ALA A 172 -8.17 -20.76 -18.85
CA ALA A 172 -7.28 -19.76 -19.43
C ALA A 172 -5.94 -20.37 -19.86
N LYS A 173 -5.29 -21.16 -18.99
CA LYS A 173 -3.99 -21.79 -19.30
C LYS A 173 -4.10 -22.90 -20.35
N ARG A 174 -5.27 -23.57 -20.44
CA ARG A 174 -5.47 -24.79 -21.23
C ARG A 174 -4.35 -25.81 -20.95
N ASN A 175 -3.63 -26.23 -21.99
CA ASN A 175 -2.46 -27.11 -21.93
C ASN A 175 -1.14 -26.36 -22.13
N HIS A 176 -1.12 -25.04 -21.98
CA HIS A 176 0.07 -24.23 -22.17
C HIS A 176 0.83 -24.04 -20.86
N THR A 177 2.16 -24.11 -20.97
CA THR A 177 3.09 -23.71 -19.92
C THR A 177 3.56 -22.31 -20.27
N LEU A 178 3.41 -21.37 -19.34
CA LEU A 178 3.85 -20.00 -19.53
C LEU A 178 5.37 -19.91 -19.42
N LYS A 179 5.95 -19.00 -20.20
CA LYS A 179 7.36 -18.63 -20.12
C LYS A 179 7.56 -17.57 -19.04
N PRO A 180 8.76 -17.49 -18.45
CA PRO A 180 9.12 -16.42 -17.53
C PRO A 180 8.78 -15.02 -18.06
N GLY A 181 8.03 -14.26 -17.26
CA GLY A 181 7.58 -12.90 -17.58
C GLY A 181 6.29 -12.81 -18.39
N GLU A 182 5.72 -13.92 -18.84
CA GLU A 182 4.38 -13.92 -19.44
C GLU A 182 3.30 -13.71 -18.36
N VAL A 183 2.20 -13.10 -18.78
CA VAL A 183 1.04 -12.79 -17.92
C VAL A 183 -0.15 -13.60 -18.41
N LEU A 184 -0.72 -14.43 -17.53
CA LEU A 184 -1.97 -15.14 -17.80
C LEU A 184 -3.16 -14.31 -17.30
N GLU A 185 -4.06 -13.96 -18.20
CA GLU A 185 -5.32 -13.29 -17.86
C GLU A 185 -6.38 -14.32 -17.48
N VAL A 186 -6.92 -14.20 -16.26
CA VAL A 186 -7.93 -15.11 -15.72
C VAL A 186 -9.16 -14.32 -15.33
N ASP A 187 -10.35 -14.83 -15.67
CA ASP A 187 -11.60 -14.22 -15.22
C ASP A 187 -11.69 -14.22 -13.69
N GLY A 188 -11.99 -13.05 -13.13
CA GLY A 188 -12.29 -12.89 -11.72
C GLY A 188 -13.57 -13.62 -11.31
N THR A 189 -13.91 -13.51 -10.03
CA THR A 189 -15.18 -14.05 -9.50
C THR A 189 -15.91 -12.96 -8.75
N GLN A 190 -17.23 -13.11 -8.60
CA GLN A 190 -18.04 -12.18 -7.81
C GLN A 190 -17.51 -12.05 -6.37
N ALA A 191 -16.99 -13.13 -5.79
CA ALA A 191 -16.44 -13.13 -4.44
C ALA A 191 -15.13 -12.32 -4.33
N LEU A 192 -14.32 -12.26 -5.39
CA LEU A 192 -13.15 -11.37 -5.42
C LEU A 192 -13.54 -9.91 -5.56
N GLY A 193 -14.54 -9.62 -6.39
CA GLY A 193 -14.97 -8.25 -6.69
C GLY A 193 -14.08 -7.52 -7.71
N CYS A 194 -13.25 -8.27 -8.44
CA CYS A 194 -12.48 -7.78 -9.58
C CYS A 194 -12.95 -8.46 -10.88
N SER A 195 -12.69 -7.83 -12.02
CA SER A 195 -13.02 -8.36 -13.35
C SER A 195 -12.02 -9.40 -13.81
N LYS A 196 -10.72 -9.18 -13.55
CA LYS A 196 -9.63 -10.09 -13.93
C LYS A 196 -8.63 -10.30 -12.80
N VAL A 197 -7.97 -11.45 -12.84
CA VAL A 197 -6.74 -11.74 -12.10
C VAL A 197 -5.63 -12.02 -13.12
N PHE A 198 -4.57 -11.21 -13.09
CA PHE A 198 -3.39 -11.38 -13.92
C PHE A 198 -2.32 -12.13 -13.13
N PHE A 199 -1.96 -13.32 -13.61
CA PHE A 199 -0.90 -14.11 -13.01
C PHE A 199 0.41 -13.91 -13.77
N ILE A 200 1.44 -13.39 -13.10
CA ILE A 200 2.78 -13.26 -13.67
C ILE A 200 3.55 -14.56 -13.45
N GLU A 201 4.06 -15.17 -14.52
CA GLU A 201 4.95 -16.33 -14.42
C GLU A 201 6.36 -15.87 -14.01
N CYS A 202 6.72 -16.09 -12.75
CA CYS A 202 8.01 -15.71 -12.17
C CYS A 202 9.02 -16.87 -12.19
N VAL A 203 10.30 -16.55 -11.99
CA VAL A 203 11.38 -17.55 -11.87
C VAL A 203 11.88 -17.61 -10.44
N PRO A 204 12.07 -18.79 -9.84
CA PRO A 204 12.73 -18.93 -8.54
C PRO A 204 14.16 -18.35 -8.50
N LYS A 205 14.68 -18.16 -7.29
CA LYS A 205 15.96 -17.50 -6.98
C LYS A 205 17.21 -18.07 -7.68
N GLU A 206 17.15 -19.27 -8.27
CA GLU A 206 18.30 -19.98 -8.83
C GLU A 206 19.14 -19.12 -9.80
N ASN A 207 18.51 -18.16 -10.47
CA ASN A 207 19.21 -17.14 -11.24
C ASN A 207 18.59 -15.75 -10.99
N LYS A 208 19.28 -14.94 -10.17
CA LYS A 208 18.85 -13.56 -9.81
C LYS A 208 18.49 -12.73 -11.03
N HIS A 209 19.37 -12.67 -12.04
CA HIS A 209 19.12 -11.89 -13.26
C HIS A 209 17.88 -12.38 -14.01
N LYS A 210 17.67 -13.69 -14.15
CA LYS A 210 16.47 -14.22 -14.82
C LYS A 210 15.20 -13.92 -14.03
N SER A 211 15.25 -14.03 -12.71
CA SER A 211 14.13 -13.71 -11.82
C SER A 211 13.72 -12.24 -11.92
N GLU A 212 14.69 -11.33 -11.85
CA GLU A 212 14.44 -9.89 -11.95
C GLU A 212 13.93 -9.52 -13.35
N LYS A 213 14.56 -10.04 -14.42
CA LYS A 213 14.12 -9.78 -15.79
C LYS A 213 12.70 -10.29 -16.07
N ALA A 214 12.36 -11.47 -15.58
CA ALA A 214 11.00 -12.00 -15.71
C ALA A 214 9.99 -11.13 -14.96
N LEU A 215 10.35 -10.65 -13.77
CA LEU A 215 9.49 -9.77 -12.99
C LEU A 215 9.28 -8.40 -13.66
N CYS A 216 10.35 -7.77 -14.16
CA CYS A 216 10.28 -6.54 -14.96
C CYS A 216 9.33 -6.73 -16.15
N SER A 217 9.60 -7.73 -16.98
CA SER A 217 8.78 -8.04 -18.16
C SER A 217 7.32 -8.29 -17.82
N GLY A 218 7.05 -9.00 -16.72
CA GLY A 218 5.68 -9.31 -16.29
C GLY A 218 4.93 -8.07 -15.80
N LEU A 219 5.59 -7.18 -15.05
CA LEU A 219 4.98 -5.95 -14.56
C LEU A 219 4.70 -4.96 -15.71
N GLY A 220 5.67 -4.74 -16.61
CA GLY A 220 5.44 -3.92 -17.80
C GLY A 220 4.25 -4.44 -18.62
N ARG A 221 4.19 -5.76 -18.84
CA ARG A 221 3.09 -6.40 -19.57
C ARG A 221 1.74 -6.25 -18.86
N VAL A 222 1.70 -6.26 -17.52
CA VAL A 222 0.47 -6.01 -16.75
C VAL A 222 -0.08 -4.63 -17.05
N PHE A 223 0.76 -3.59 -17.04
CA PHE A 223 0.30 -2.21 -17.28
C PHE A 223 -0.14 -2.02 -18.74
N GLU A 224 0.58 -2.60 -19.70
CA GLU A 224 0.16 -2.64 -21.10
C GLU A 224 -1.20 -3.32 -21.28
N LEU A 225 -1.43 -4.47 -20.63
CA LEU A 225 -2.71 -5.18 -20.67
C LEU A 225 -3.85 -4.38 -20.05
N CYS A 226 -3.56 -3.59 -19.01
CA CYS A 226 -4.55 -2.71 -18.41
C CYS A 226 -5.04 -1.65 -19.40
N GLU A 227 -4.13 -1.00 -20.13
CA GLU A 227 -4.49 -0.03 -21.16
C GLU A 227 -5.19 -0.70 -22.37
N GLN A 228 -4.63 -1.79 -22.89
CA GLN A 228 -5.19 -2.51 -24.05
C GLN A 228 -6.63 -2.98 -23.83
N ASN A 229 -6.96 -3.38 -22.59
CA ASN A 229 -8.27 -3.87 -22.21
C ASN A 229 -9.14 -2.79 -21.54
N SER A 230 -8.69 -1.53 -21.48
CA SER A 230 -9.43 -0.41 -20.87
C SER A 230 -9.79 -0.62 -19.39
N TRP A 231 -8.88 -1.21 -18.60
CA TRP A 231 -9.05 -1.35 -17.16
C TRP A 231 -8.67 -0.06 -16.43
N GLY A 232 -9.59 0.49 -15.63
CA GLY A 232 -9.42 1.75 -14.91
C GLY A 232 -8.52 1.66 -13.68
N SER A 233 -8.44 0.48 -13.08
CA SER A 233 -7.72 0.25 -11.84
C SER A 233 -7.06 -1.12 -11.74
N VAL A 234 -5.84 -1.14 -11.20
CA VAL A 234 -5.08 -2.36 -10.90
C VAL A 234 -4.63 -2.37 -9.44
N ALA A 235 -4.77 -3.50 -8.75
CA ALA A 235 -4.17 -3.73 -7.45
C ALA A 235 -3.14 -4.85 -7.52
N LEU A 236 -1.94 -4.59 -6.99
CA LEU A 236 -0.82 -5.51 -7.03
C LEU A 236 0.03 -5.43 -5.76
N PRO A 237 0.60 -6.55 -5.31
CA PRO A 237 1.53 -6.58 -4.20
C PRO A 237 2.94 -6.18 -4.63
N VAL A 238 3.82 -5.90 -3.67
CA VAL A 238 5.28 -5.95 -3.91
C VAL A 238 5.68 -7.41 -4.13
N ILE A 239 6.00 -7.78 -5.37
CA ILE A 239 6.39 -9.13 -5.76
C ILE A 239 7.92 -9.28 -5.65
N GLY A 240 8.40 -10.38 -5.07
CA GLY A 240 9.83 -10.68 -4.96
C GLY A 240 10.32 -11.07 -3.56
N PRO A 241 10.01 -10.31 -2.49
CA PRO A 241 10.54 -10.58 -1.14
C PRO A 241 10.04 -11.86 -0.47
N GLY A 242 9.04 -12.51 -1.04
CA GLY A 242 8.53 -13.79 -0.53
C GLY A 242 9.53 -14.94 -0.67
N LYS A 243 9.32 -16.01 0.09
CA LYS A 243 10.22 -17.17 0.16
C LYS A 243 10.60 -17.75 -1.21
N VAL A 244 9.66 -17.77 -2.15
CA VAL A 244 9.82 -18.47 -3.43
C VAL A 244 10.77 -17.73 -4.39
N LEU A 245 10.67 -16.41 -4.46
CA LEU A 245 11.51 -15.59 -5.34
C LEU A 245 12.77 -15.10 -4.62
N SER A 246 12.67 -14.83 -3.31
CA SER A 246 13.80 -14.42 -2.46
C SER A 246 14.60 -13.23 -3.04
N ILE A 247 13.92 -12.32 -3.74
CA ILE A 247 14.49 -11.05 -4.21
C ILE A 247 14.53 -10.10 -3.01
N PRO A 248 15.65 -9.43 -2.70
CA PRO A 248 15.72 -8.46 -1.62
C PRO A 248 14.63 -7.38 -1.73
N VAL A 249 14.12 -6.90 -0.59
CA VAL A 249 13.06 -5.87 -0.52
C VAL A 249 13.39 -4.67 -1.40
N LYS A 250 14.61 -4.13 -1.26
CA LYS A 250 15.07 -2.98 -2.05
C LYS A 250 15.01 -3.24 -3.55
N ASP A 251 15.50 -4.40 -4.00
CA ASP A 251 15.54 -4.76 -5.42
C ASP A 251 14.12 -4.94 -5.98
N ALA A 252 13.23 -5.62 -5.26
CA ALA A 252 11.84 -5.80 -5.65
C ALA A 252 11.05 -4.49 -5.74
N VAL A 253 11.25 -3.59 -4.77
CA VAL A 253 10.59 -2.27 -4.77
C VAL A 253 11.16 -1.38 -5.88
N ASN A 254 12.47 -1.44 -6.14
CA ASN A 254 13.09 -0.72 -7.26
C ASN A 254 12.49 -1.17 -8.59
N ILE A 255 12.37 -2.48 -8.82
CA ILE A 255 11.73 -3.03 -10.03
C ILE A 255 10.31 -2.49 -10.15
N LEU A 256 9.46 -2.66 -9.14
CA LEU A 256 8.07 -2.20 -9.17
C LEU A 256 7.96 -0.70 -9.48
N THR A 257 8.73 0.14 -8.77
CA THR A 257 8.67 1.60 -8.94
C THR A 257 9.28 2.06 -10.25
N GLN A 258 10.27 1.35 -10.79
CA GLN A 258 10.82 1.62 -12.11
C GLN A 258 9.81 1.32 -13.22
N GLU A 259 9.18 0.14 -13.20
CA GLU A 259 8.17 -0.24 -14.21
C GLU A 259 6.97 0.71 -14.21
N ILE A 260 6.54 1.15 -13.03
CA ILE A 260 5.52 2.22 -12.91
C ILE A 260 6.02 3.49 -13.59
N CYS A 261 7.22 3.98 -13.26
CA CYS A 261 7.76 5.21 -13.85
C CYS A 261 8.00 5.12 -15.37
N GLU A 262 8.32 3.95 -15.90
CA GLU A 262 8.45 3.70 -17.34
C GLU A 262 7.08 3.67 -18.04
N PHE A 263 6.04 3.23 -17.33
CA PHE A 263 4.66 3.20 -17.84
C PHE A 263 4.00 4.59 -17.88
N LEU A 264 4.22 5.46 -16.89
CA LEU A 264 3.49 6.74 -16.77
C LEU A 264 3.54 7.61 -18.05
N PRO A 265 4.70 7.82 -18.72
CA PRO A 265 4.78 8.69 -19.90
C PRO A 265 4.06 8.13 -21.13
N VAL A 266 3.81 6.82 -21.18
CA VAL A 266 3.19 6.13 -22.32
C VAL A 266 1.73 5.75 -22.07
N SER A 267 1.20 5.99 -20.85
CA SER A 267 -0.20 5.71 -20.53
C SER A 267 -1.15 6.56 -21.38
N THR A 268 -2.24 5.95 -21.86
CA THR A 268 -3.27 6.68 -22.60
C THR A 268 -4.28 7.36 -21.68
N GLY A 269 -4.18 7.13 -20.36
CA GLY A 269 -5.09 7.63 -19.32
C GLY A 269 -6.25 6.69 -19.01
N LEU A 270 -6.30 5.50 -19.61
CA LEU A 270 -7.33 4.51 -19.30
C LEU A 270 -7.07 3.89 -17.93
N LEU A 271 -5.83 3.51 -17.63
CA LEU A 271 -5.45 3.09 -16.28
C LEU A 271 -5.15 4.31 -15.42
N HIS A 272 -6.13 4.73 -14.62
CA HIS A 272 -6.02 5.92 -13.77
C HIS A 272 -5.78 5.60 -12.29
N THR A 273 -5.70 4.32 -11.89
CA THR A 273 -5.42 3.95 -10.49
C THR A 273 -4.54 2.71 -10.36
N ILE A 274 -3.41 2.86 -9.66
CA ILE A 274 -2.51 1.76 -9.29
C ILE A 274 -2.49 1.62 -7.77
N CYS A 275 -2.94 0.48 -7.24
CA CYS A 275 -2.94 0.18 -5.81
C CYS A 275 -1.86 -0.85 -5.46
N ILE A 276 -0.81 -0.40 -4.78
CA ILE A 276 0.26 -1.23 -4.26
C ILE A 276 -0.12 -1.75 -2.87
N THR A 277 -0.33 -3.06 -2.74
CA THR A 277 -0.74 -3.70 -1.48
C THR A 277 0.46 -4.27 -0.73
N ILE A 278 0.52 -4.05 0.57
CA ILE A 278 1.58 -4.56 1.45
C ILE A 278 0.94 -5.32 2.60
N MET A 279 1.16 -6.63 2.67
CA MET A 279 0.58 -7.45 3.72
C MET A 279 1.19 -7.10 5.09
N ALA A 280 0.35 -6.74 6.05
CA ALA A 280 0.77 -6.27 7.38
C ALA A 280 1.63 -7.29 8.16
N ASN A 281 1.31 -8.57 8.03
CA ASN A 281 1.94 -9.65 8.81
C ASN A 281 3.26 -10.17 8.21
N TYR A 282 3.76 -9.58 7.13
CA TYR A 282 5.07 -9.95 6.58
C TYR A 282 6.18 -9.26 7.39
N ALA A 283 7.26 -9.99 7.67
CA ALA A 283 8.39 -9.49 8.47
C ALA A 283 9.00 -8.19 7.91
N HIS A 284 8.92 -7.99 6.59
CA HIS A 284 9.44 -6.83 5.89
C HIS A 284 8.35 -5.80 5.51
N SER A 285 7.15 -5.87 6.08
CA SER A 285 6.02 -5.01 5.68
C SER A 285 6.32 -3.51 5.85
N GLU A 286 6.90 -3.12 6.99
CA GLU A 286 7.30 -1.74 7.26
C GLU A 286 8.43 -1.27 6.34
N GLU A 287 9.46 -2.11 6.14
CA GLU A 287 10.57 -1.83 5.24
C GLU A 287 10.07 -1.62 3.81
N MET A 288 9.22 -2.53 3.30
CA MET A 288 8.59 -2.42 1.98
C MET A 288 7.79 -1.12 1.85
N PHE A 289 6.95 -0.80 2.84
CA PHE A 289 6.12 0.41 2.81
C PHE A 289 6.99 1.68 2.73
N ARG A 290 8.00 1.78 3.60
CA ARG A 290 8.92 2.92 3.62
C ARG A 290 9.69 3.05 2.31
N THR A 291 10.14 1.92 1.75
CA THR A 291 10.92 1.92 0.51
C THR A 291 10.06 2.30 -0.69
N VAL A 292 8.83 1.79 -0.79
CA VAL A 292 7.90 2.12 -1.88
C VAL A 292 7.58 3.62 -1.84
N CYS A 293 7.15 4.14 -0.69
CA CYS A 293 6.83 5.56 -0.55
C CYS A 293 8.05 6.46 -0.81
N GLY A 294 9.24 6.06 -0.32
CA GLY A 294 10.49 6.78 -0.58
C GLY A 294 10.83 6.84 -2.06
N ASN A 295 10.86 5.68 -2.74
CA ASN A 295 11.20 5.59 -4.16
C ASN A 295 10.25 6.36 -5.06
N LEU A 296 8.94 6.27 -4.79
CA LEU A 296 7.95 7.03 -5.53
C LEU A 296 8.20 8.53 -5.32
N SER A 297 8.39 8.98 -4.08
CA SER A 297 8.67 10.39 -3.78
C SER A 297 9.95 10.91 -4.47
N THR A 298 11.03 10.14 -4.52
CA THR A 298 12.29 10.57 -5.15
C THR A 298 12.21 10.61 -6.67
N LYS A 299 11.62 9.57 -7.29
CA LYS A 299 11.49 9.50 -8.76
C LYS A 299 10.53 10.58 -9.31
N ILE A 300 9.65 11.13 -8.46
CA ILE A 300 8.83 12.30 -8.79
C ILE A 300 9.68 13.58 -8.79
N VAL A 301 10.54 13.77 -7.78
CA VAL A 301 11.36 14.98 -7.63
C VAL A 301 12.47 15.07 -8.68
N ASP A 302 13.12 13.96 -9.01
CA ASP A 302 14.22 13.97 -10.00
C ASP A 302 13.74 14.26 -11.44
N ASN A 303 12.47 13.99 -11.75
CA ASN A 303 11.86 14.38 -13.03
C ASN A 303 11.38 15.85 -13.06
N THR A 304 11.48 16.56 -11.93
CA THR A 304 11.12 18.00 -11.80
C THR A 304 12.37 18.91 -11.90
N GLY A 305 13.55 18.34 -12.15
CA GLY A 305 14.83 19.06 -12.11
C GLY A 305 15.15 19.89 -13.35
N GLU A 306 14.99 21.21 -13.21
CA GLU A 306 15.75 22.24 -13.93
C GLU A 306 17.21 21.81 -14.15
N GLY A 307 17.64 21.84 -15.42
CA GLY A 307 19.04 21.67 -15.78
C GLY A 307 19.88 22.83 -15.24
N LYS A 308 21.00 22.49 -14.61
CA LYS A 308 22.16 23.38 -14.53
C LYS A 308 22.78 23.59 -15.90
#